data_AF-A0A5C9EI62-F1
#
_entry.id   AF-A0A5C9EI62-F1
#
_cell.length_a   1.000
_cell.length_b   1.000
_cell.length_c   1.000
_cell.angle_alpha   90.00
_cell.angle_beta   90.00
_cell.angle_gamma   90.00
#
_symmetry.space_group_name_H-M   'P 1'
#
loop_
_entity.id
_entity.type
_entity.pdbx_description
1 polymer ?
#
loop_
_entity_poly.entity_id
_entity_poly.type
_entity_poly.pdbx_seq_one_letter_code
_entity_poly.pdbx_strand_id
1 'polypeptide(L)'
;MAGNIIKLEGTIKELTKSESGNYSFLLEDDNDNIHYCFALRKKPIGVPSDRVELIGIKTKSDKVRIEYLKNISKNESFDISEKSFNWMYSVALIMTIIMSGLTIYAVFTFTSSFSALSDPYNYSGISNFIFSILFLVIGPIGAIISGALTYFFSRSKRSDDQVAKYISDIESKPVKPITESKEEKTEFEAKKYCSSCGSSVPQGAKFCPICGSKI
;
A
#
# COMPACT_ATOMS: atom_id res chain seq x y z
N MET A 1 -9.01 5.13 -1.35
CA MET A 1 -9.57 4.30 -0.25
C MET A 1 -8.56 4.32 0.88
N ALA A 2 -8.84 5.02 1.98
CA ALA A 2 -7.90 5.09 3.11
C ALA A 2 -8.13 3.89 4.03
N GLY A 3 -7.41 2.79 3.79
CA GLY A 3 -7.37 1.66 4.71
C GLY A 3 -6.30 1.87 5.78
N ASN A 4 -6.46 1.22 6.93
CA ASN A 4 -5.42 1.24 7.97
C ASN A 4 -4.28 0.32 7.54
N ILE A 5 -3.04 0.81 7.65
CA ILE A 5 -1.85 -0.01 7.46
C ILE A 5 -1.75 -0.96 8.66
N ILE A 6 -1.54 -2.24 8.37
CA ILE A 6 -1.35 -3.28 9.36
C ILE A 6 -0.07 -4.06 9.04
N LYS A 7 0.56 -4.53 10.10
CA LYS A 7 1.68 -5.46 10.03
C LYS A 7 1.20 -6.81 10.56
N LEU A 8 1.42 -7.86 9.78
CA LEU A 8 1.07 -9.22 10.14
C LEU A 8 2.30 -10.11 10.02
N GLU A 9 2.42 -11.04 10.95
CA GLU A 9 3.41 -12.12 10.91
C GLU A 9 2.65 -13.42 11.14
N GLY A 10 2.97 -14.44 10.35
CA GLY A 10 2.24 -15.70 10.42
C GLY A 10 2.68 -16.72 9.39
N THR A 11 1.87 -17.77 9.26
CA THR A 11 2.13 -18.89 8.34
C THR A 11 1.07 -18.95 7.25
N ILE A 12 1.51 -19.17 6.00
CA ILE A 12 0.59 -19.33 4.87
C ILE A 12 -0.12 -20.69 4.97
N LYS A 13 -1.46 -20.68 5.05
CA LYS A 13 -2.28 -21.90 5.14
C LYS A 13 -2.73 -22.40 3.78
N GLU A 14 -3.28 -21.51 2.97
CA GLU A 14 -3.86 -21.85 1.67
C GLU A 14 -3.50 -20.78 0.65
N LEU A 15 -3.21 -21.20 -0.58
CA LEU A 15 -2.91 -20.31 -1.70
C LEU A 15 -3.99 -20.47 -2.77
N THR A 16 -4.68 -19.38 -3.08
CA THR A 16 -5.78 -19.36 -4.04
C THR A 16 -5.47 -18.38 -5.16
N LYS A 17 -5.73 -18.79 -6.41
CA LYS A 17 -5.62 -17.92 -7.59
C LYS A 17 -7.00 -17.44 -8.00
N SER A 18 -7.18 -16.13 -8.08
CA SER A 18 -8.42 -15.52 -8.58
C SER A 18 -8.60 -15.72 -10.09
N GLU A 19 -9.82 -15.55 -10.58
CA GLU A 19 -10.16 -15.62 -12.01
C GLU A 19 -9.38 -14.60 -12.86
N SER A 20 -9.08 -13.42 -12.28
CA SER A 20 -8.23 -12.41 -12.93
C SER A 20 -6.73 -12.76 -12.93
N GLY A 21 -6.37 -13.92 -12.39
CA GLY A 21 -5.00 -14.45 -12.31
C GLY A 21 -4.16 -13.89 -11.17
N ASN A 22 -4.75 -13.10 -10.28
CA ASN A 22 -4.06 -12.57 -9.09
C ASN A 22 -3.99 -13.62 -7.99
N TYR A 23 -2.87 -13.69 -7.27
CA TYR A 23 -2.70 -14.59 -6.13
C TYR A 23 -3.24 -13.99 -4.83
N SER A 24 -3.87 -14.85 -4.04
CA SER A 24 -4.34 -14.58 -2.68
C SER A 24 -4.00 -15.76 -1.79
N PHE A 25 -3.92 -15.53 -0.49
CA PHE A 25 -3.68 -16.60 0.48
C PHE A 25 -4.31 -16.27 1.84
N LEU A 26 -4.52 -17.32 2.63
CA LEU A 26 -4.90 -17.21 4.03
C LEU A 26 -3.64 -17.21 4.89
N LEU A 27 -3.49 -16.19 5.72
CA LEU A 27 -2.42 -16.08 6.71
C LEU A 27 -3.01 -16.36 8.09
N GLU A 28 -2.45 -17.34 8.80
CA GLU A 28 -2.73 -17.55 10.22
C GLU A 28 -1.65 -16.83 11.03
N ASP A 29 -2.04 -15.87 11.87
CA ASP A 29 -1.12 -15.15 12.75
C ASP A 29 -0.73 -15.96 13.99
N ASP A 30 0.26 -15.48 14.75
CA ASP A 30 0.71 -16.16 15.98
C ASP A 30 -0.38 -16.25 17.08
N ASN A 31 -1.51 -15.56 16.93
CA ASN A 31 -2.67 -15.63 17.83
C ASN A 31 -3.82 -16.48 17.25
N ASP A 32 -3.54 -17.34 16.26
CA ASP A 32 -4.49 -18.20 15.57
C ASP A 32 -5.61 -17.45 14.81
N ASN A 33 -5.46 -16.14 14.51
CA ASN A 33 -6.42 -15.43 13.67
C ASN A 33 -6.09 -15.62 12.19
N ILE A 34 -7.14 -15.84 11.38
CA ILE A 34 -7.01 -16.02 9.95
C ILE A 34 -7.30 -14.71 9.22
N HIS A 35 -6.32 -14.25 8.44
CA HIS A 35 -6.41 -13.04 7.61
C HIS A 35 -6.42 -13.42 6.14
N TYR A 36 -7.38 -12.89 5.38
CA TYR A 36 -7.40 -13.05 3.92
C TYR A 36 -6.51 -11.98 3.27
N CYS A 37 -5.39 -12.41 2.69
CA CYS A 37 -4.40 -11.55 2.07
C CYS A 37 -4.40 -11.71 0.54
N PHE A 38 -4.33 -10.60 -0.21
CA PHE A 38 -4.28 -10.64 -1.67
C PHE A 38 -3.27 -9.67 -2.25
N ALA A 39 -2.67 -10.05 -3.38
CA ALA A 39 -1.69 -9.26 -4.12
C ALA A 39 -2.11 -9.11 -5.58
N LEU A 40 -1.90 -7.93 -6.15
CA LEU A 40 -2.14 -7.64 -7.57
C LEU A 40 -0.98 -8.13 -8.45
N ARG A 41 -0.60 -9.41 -8.29
CA ARG A 41 0.48 -10.03 -9.06
C ARG A 41 0.08 -11.39 -9.60
N LYS A 42 0.64 -11.71 -10.77
CA LYS A 42 0.47 -12.97 -11.50
C LYS A 42 1.56 -14.01 -11.19
N LYS A 43 2.43 -13.77 -10.20
CA LYS A 43 3.45 -14.73 -9.74
C LYS A 43 3.11 -15.18 -8.31
N PRO A 44 3.34 -16.46 -7.97
CA PRO A 44 3.14 -16.96 -6.61
C PRO A 44 4.15 -16.31 -5.66
N ILE A 45 3.72 -16.02 -4.44
CA ILE A 45 4.45 -15.22 -3.44
C ILE A 45 5.02 -16.11 -2.31
N GLY A 46 4.71 -17.41 -2.34
CA GLY A 46 5.18 -18.41 -1.38
C GLY A 46 4.52 -19.76 -1.61
N VAL A 47 4.83 -20.72 -0.75
CA VAL A 47 4.10 -22.00 -0.63
C VAL A 47 3.39 -22.08 0.72
N PRO A 48 2.33 -22.91 0.83
CA PRO A 48 1.75 -23.24 2.12
C PRO A 48 2.84 -23.75 3.08
N SER A 49 2.78 -23.34 4.34
CA SER A 49 3.79 -23.55 5.40
C SER A 49 4.98 -22.58 5.43
N ASP A 50 5.12 -21.67 4.46
CA ASP A 50 6.11 -20.59 4.57
C ASP A 50 5.69 -19.61 5.69
N ARG A 51 6.61 -19.27 6.59
CA ARG A 51 6.43 -18.20 7.57
C ARG A 51 6.78 -16.87 6.91
N VAL A 52 5.88 -15.91 6.99
CA VAL A 52 6.00 -14.62 6.30
C VAL A 52 5.70 -13.45 7.23
N GLU A 53 6.43 -12.36 7.01
CA GLU A 53 6.15 -11.05 7.59
C GLU A 53 5.64 -10.15 6.46
N LEU A 54 4.43 -9.61 6.58
CA LEU A 54 3.83 -8.78 5.55
C LEU A 54 3.31 -7.45 6.08
N ILE A 55 3.35 -6.45 5.22
CA ILE A 55 2.73 -5.15 5.41
C ILE A 55 1.60 -5.04 4.40
N GLY A 56 0.41 -4.72 4.89
CA GLY A 56 -0.76 -4.58 4.05
C GLY A 56 -1.69 -3.47 4.50
N ILE A 57 -2.60 -3.10 3.61
CA ILE A 57 -3.64 -2.11 3.85
C ILE A 57 -4.96 -2.87 4.04
N LYS A 58 -5.56 -2.72 5.22
CA LYS A 58 -6.85 -3.32 5.54
C LYS A 58 -7.96 -2.63 4.75
N THR A 59 -8.71 -3.40 4.00
CA THR A 59 -9.86 -2.92 3.22
C THR A 59 -11.13 -2.88 4.08
N LYS A 60 -12.21 -2.28 3.56
CA LYS A 60 -13.51 -2.23 4.26
C LYS A 60 -14.13 -3.61 4.52
N SER A 61 -13.74 -4.63 3.77
CA SER A 61 -14.26 -6.00 3.87
C SER A 61 -13.36 -6.92 4.70
N ASP A 62 -12.54 -6.36 5.58
CA ASP A 62 -11.58 -7.08 6.44
C ASP A 62 -10.42 -7.77 5.68
N LYS A 63 -10.46 -7.76 4.35
CA LYS A 63 -9.39 -8.27 3.49
C LYS A 63 -8.16 -7.38 3.54
N VAL A 64 -6.99 -7.97 3.45
CA VAL A 64 -5.69 -7.29 3.50
C VAL A 64 -5.07 -7.24 2.11
N ARG A 65 -4.91 -6.03 1.57
CA ARG A 65 -4.14 -5.84 0.33
C ARG A 65 -2.66 -5.78 0.69
N ILE A 66 -1.86 -6.69 0.14
CA ILE A 66 -0.44 -6.79 0.43
C ILE A 66 0.30 -5.71 -0.35
N GLU A 67 1.08 -4.88 0.34
CA GLU A 67 1.99 -3.89 -0.25
C GLU A 67 3.44 -4.40 -0.21
N TYR A 68 3.81 -5.12 0.85
CA TYR A 68 5.14 -5.71 1.00
C TYR A 68 5.05 -7.06 1.70
N LEU A 69 5.87 -8.01 1.28
CA LEU A 69 5.96 -9.32 1.92
C LEU A 69 7.42 -9.77 1.98
N LYS A 70 7.85 -10.23 3.16
CA LYS A 70 9.13 -10.88 3.40
C LYS A 70 8.87 -12.33 3.78
N ASN A 71 9.34 -13.25 2.96
CA ASN A 71 9.34 -14.67 3.27
C ASN A 71 10.52 -14.97 4.19
N ILE A 72 10.22 -15.25 5.46
CA ILE A 72 11.24 -15.51 6.48
C ILE A 72 11.90 -16.87 6.23
N SER A 73 11.11 -17.87 5.84
CA SER A 73 11.59 -19.24 5.58
C SER A 73 12.62 -19.30 4.46
N LYS A 74 12.47 -18.46 3.43
CA LYS A 74 13.38 -18.41 2.26
C LYS A 74 14.32 -17.21 2.25
N ASN A 75 14.14 -16.29 3.21
CA ASN A 75 14.82 -14.99 3.27
C ASN A 75 14.70 -14.17 1.96
N GLU A 76 13.53 -14.24 1.32
CA GLU A 76 13.21 -13.50 0.09
C GLU A 76 12.24 -12.36 0.40
N SER A 77 12.50 -11.16 -0.11
CA SER A 77 11.57 -10.02 -0.01
C SER A 77 10.91 -9.72 -1.34
N PHE A 78 9.62 -9.40 -1.27
CA PHE A 78 8.76 -9.07 -2.38
C PHE A 78 8.12 -7.71 -2.09
N ASP A 79 8.68 -6.66 -2.68
CA ASP A 79 7.99 -5.39 -2.79
C ASP A 79 6.90 -5.53 -3.84
N ILE A 80 5.65 -5.55 -3.39
CA ILE A 80 4.44 -5.72 -4.20
C ILE A 80 3.79 -4.36 -4.48
N SER A 81 4.28 -3.30 -3.83
CA SER A 81 3.75 -1.96 -3.99
C SER A 81 3.88 -1.59 -5.46
N GLU A 82 2.73 -1.40 -6.10
CA GLU A 82 2.71 -0.59 -7.29
C GLU A 82 3.08 0.80 -6.79
N LYS A 83 4.33 1.22 -7.02
CA LYS A 83 4.69 2.64 -6.97
C LYS A 83 3.82 3.34 -8.00
N SER A 84 2.57 3.62 -7.64
CA SER A 84 1.75 4.58 -8.34
C SER A 84 2.42 5.90 -8.02
N PHE A 85 3.38 6.28 -8.87
CA PHE A 85 3.99 7.58 -8.87
C PHE A 85 2.83 8.58 -8.75
N ASN A 86 2.74 9.27 -7.60
CA ASN A 86 1.62 10.13 -7.24
C ASN A 86 1.62 11.42 -8.09
N TRP A 87 1.75 11.28 -9.41
CA TRP A 87 1.71 12.35 -10.40
C TRP A 87 0.45 13.20 -10.23
N MET A 88 -0.67 12.57 -9.87
CA MET A 88 -1.92 13.27 -9.55
C MET A 88 -1.78 14.26 -8.38
N TYR A 89 -1.00 13.94 -7.33
CA TYR A 89 -0.75 14.91 -6.26
C TYR A 89 0.09 16.09 -6.76
N SER A 90 1.18 15.82 -7.48
CA SER A 90 2.05 16.87 -8.01
C SER A 90 1.31 17.79 -8.98
N VAL A 91 0.48 17.23 -9.87
CA VAL A 91 -0.37 17.98 -10.80
C VAL A 91 -1.41 18.79 -10.03
N ALA A 92 -2.12 18.20 -9.07
CA ALA A 92 -3.12 18.92 -8.27
C ALA A 92 -2.50 20.08 -7.48
N LEU A 93 -1.30 19.89 -6.93
CA LEU A 93 -0.59 20.93 -6.19
C LEU A 93 -0.18 22.09 -7.11
N ILE A 94 0.38 21.80 -8.29
CA ILE A 94 0.73 22.83 -9.28
C ILE A 94 -0.52 23.60 -9.72
N MET A 95 -1.61 22.91 -10.04
CA MET A 95 -2.87 23.55 -10.44
C MET A 95 -3.42 24.45 -9.33
N THR A 96 -3.31 24.04 -8.07
CA THR A 96 -3.72 24.85 -6.92
C THR A 96 -2.91 26.14 -6.81
N ILE A 97 -1.58 26.08 -7.03
CA ILE A 97 -0.69 27.25 -7.02
C ILE A 97 -1.01 28.19 -8.19
N ILE A 98 -1.27 27.65 -9.38
CA ILE A 98 -1.63 28.44 -10.56
C ILE A 98 -2.96 29.16 -10.32
N MET A 99 -3.98 28.45 -9.84
CA MET A 99 -5.31 29.03 -9.60
C MET A 99 -5.27 30.10 -8.51
N SER A 100 -4.51 29.90 -7.43
CA SER A 100 -4.33 30.93 -6.40
C SER A 100 -3.61 32.17 -6.96
N GLY A 101 -2.56 31.98 -7.77
CA GLY A 101 -1.88 33.07 -8.44
C GLY A 101 -2.81 33.88 -9.37
N LEU A 102 -3.61 33.19 -10.19
CA LEU A 102 -4.59 33.83 -11.08
C LEU A 102 -5.65 34.61 -10.31
N THR A 103 -6.10 34.10 -9.16
CA THR A 103 -7.05 34.85 -8.32
C THR A 103 -6.45 36.12 -7.73
N ILE A 104 -5.20 36.07 -7.28
CA ILE A 104 -4.51 37.26 -6.76
C ILE A 104 -4.31 38.29 -7.86
N TYR A 105 -3.93 37.85 -9.05
CA TYR A 105 -3.79 38.72 -10.22
C TYR A 105 -5.13 39.38 -10.58
N ALA A 106 -6.23 38.62 -10.60
CA ALA A 106 -7.57 39.15 -10.89
C ALA A 106 -8.03 40.21 -9.86
N VAL A 107 -7.72 40.02 -8.57
CA VAL A 107 -7.98 41.04 -7.53
C VAL A 107 -7.20 42.32 -7.83
N PHE A 108 -5.92 42.20 -8.19
CA PHE A 108 -5.09 43.35 -8.53
C PHE A 108 -5.63 44.11 -9.75
N THR A 109 -5.95 43.41 -10.84
CA THR A 109 -6.51 44.02 -12.06
C THR A 109 -7.89 44.62 -11.84
N PHE A 110 -8.70 44.05 -10.94
CA PHE A 110 -9.99 44.62 -10.56
C PHE A 110 -9.82 46.01 -9.93
N THR A 111 -8.89 46.15 -8.97
CA THR A 111 -8.65 47.43 -8.28
C THR A 111 -8.13 48.51 -9.21
N SER A 112 -7.24 48.16 -10.16
CA SER A 112 -6.68 49.11 -11.11
C SER A 112 -7.64 49.49 -12.24
N SER A 113 -8.60 48.62 -12.58
CA SER A 113 -9.58 48.86 -13.64
C SER A 113 -10.86 49.57 -13.15
N PHE A 114 -11.00 49.81 -11.85
CA PHE A 114 -12.20 50.45 -11.29
C PHE A 114 -12.45 51.85 -11.86
N SER A 115 -11.39 52.62 -12.10
CA SER A 115 -11.50 53.95 -12.72
C SER A 115 -11.89 53.91 -14.20
N ALA A 116 -11.74 52.78 -14.89
CA ALA A 116 -12.14 52.66 -16.29
C ALA A 116 -13.67 52.71 -16.49
N LEU A 117 -14.46 52.53 -15.41
CA LEU A 117 -15.92 52.70 -15.44
C LEU A 117 -16.36 54.15 -15.65
N SER A 118 -15.50 55.14 -15.37
CA SER A 118 -15.88 56.55 -15.53
C SER A 118 -15.78 57.06 -16.97
N ASP A 119 -15.03 56.37 -17.83
CA ASP A 119 -14.90 56.72 -19.26
C ASP A 119 -15.52 55.62 -20.13
N PRO A 120 -16.72 55.84 -20.72
CA PRO A 120 -17.43 54.83 -21.49
C PRO A 120 -16.73 54.46 -22.81
N TYR A 121 -15.73 55.23 -23.26
CA TYR A 121 -14.97 54.93 -24.47
C TYR A 121 -13.74 54.04 -24.21
N ASN A 122 -13.40 53.76 -22.96
CA ASN A 122 -12.30 52.89 -22.58
C ASN A 122 -12.70 51.41 -22.58
N TYR A 123 -12.95 50.86 -23.78
CA TYR A 123 -13.35 49.46 -23.96
C TYR A 123 -12.38 48.44 -23.36
N SER A 124 -11.07 48.72 -23.40
CA SER A 124 -10.05 47.81 -22.83
C SER A 124 -10.18 47.71 -21.31
N GLY A 125 -10.35 48.85 -20.62
CA GLY A 125 -10.55 48.87 -19.18
C GLY A 125 -11.87 48.22 -18.75
N ILE A 126 -12.96 48.48 -19.47
CA ILE A 126 -14.27 47.86 -19.22
C ILE A 126 -14.20 46.34 -19.40
N SER A 127 -13.54 45.86 -20.47
CA SER A 127 -13.32 44.43 -20.72
C SER A 127 -12.55 43.77 -19.57
N ASN A 128 -11.41 44.35 -19.18
CA ASN A 128 -10.60 43.85 -18.06
C ASN A 128 -11.36 43.83 -16.74
N PHE A 129 -12.23 44.82 -16.50
CA PHE A 129 -13.09 44.87 -15.33
C PHE A 129 -14.11 43.71 -15.30
N ILE A 130 -14.76 43.43 -16.44
CA ILE A 130 -15.70 42.30 -16.58
C ILE A 130 -14.99 40.96 -16.35
N PHE A 131 -13.82 40.75 -16.99
CA PHE A 131 -13.04 39.53 -16.78
C PHE A 131 -12.60 39.37 -15.32
N SER A 132 -12.20 40.46 -14.66
CA SER A 132 -11.79 40.42 -13.26
C SER A 132 -12.95 40.01 -12.34
N ILE A 133 -14.17 40.53 -12.57
CA ILE A 133 -15.36 40.10 -11.81
C ILE A 133 -15.64 38.60 -12.01
N LEU A 134 -15.57 38.12 -13.24
CA LEU A 134 -15.81 36.71 -13.56
C LEU A 134 -14.81 35.80 -12.83
N PHE A 135 -13.53 36.17 -12.80
CA PHE A 135 -12.49 35.46 -12.06
C PHE A 135 -12.63 35.56 -10.53
N LEU A 136 -13.17 36.65 -9.99
CA LEU A 136 -13.46 36.78 -8.56
C LEU A 136 -14.57 35.83 -8.09
N VAL A 137 -15.50 35.44 -8.98
CA VAL A 137 -16.56 34.48 -8.65
C VAL A 137 -16.11 33.04 -8.87
N ILE A 138 -15.48 32.75 -10.00
CA ILE A 138 -15.12 31.37 -10.39
C ILE A 138 -13.83 30.92 -9.71
N GLY A 139 -12.88 31.83 -9.52
CA GLY A 139 -11.57 31.55 -8.94
C GLY A 139 -11.61 30.93 -7.54
N PRO A 140 -12.37 31.48 -6.58
CA PRO A 140 -12.52 30.89 -5.24
C PRO A 140 -13.09 29.46 -5.29
N ILE A 141 -14.10 29.23 -6.14
CA ILE A 141 -14.70 27.90 -6.33
C ILE A 141 -13.66 26.92 -6.87
N GLY A 142 -12.89 27.34 -7.89
CA GLY A 142 -11.80 26.53 -8.45
C GLY A 142 -10.69 26.23 -7.43
N ALA A 143 -10.30 27.22 -6.62
CA ALA A 143 -9.30 27.05 -5.57
C ALA A 143 -9.76 26.08 -4.47
N ILE A 144 -11.03 26.14 -4.07
CA ILE A 144 -11.62 25.20 -3.09
C ILE A 144 -11.61 23.77 -3.64
N ILE A 145 -12.06 23.58 -4.88
CA ILE A 145 -12.09 22.25 -5.52
C ILE A 145 -10.68 21.69 -5.66
N SER A 146 -9.75 22.48 -6.20
CA SER A 146 -8.35 22.08 -6.39
C SER A 146 -7.65 21.79 -5.06
N GLY A 147 -7.91 22.60 -4.03
CA GLY A 147 -7.41 22.40 -2.67
C GLY A 147 -7.94 21.11 -2.04
N ALA A 148 -9.25 20.83 -2.19
CA ALA A 148 -9.85 19.58 -1.73
C ALA A 148 -9.24 18.35 -2.42
N LEU A 149 -9.01 18.44 -3.74
CA LEU A 149 -8.35 17.40 -4.52
C LEU A 149 -6.91 17.17 -4.04
N THR A 150 -6.16 18.25 -3.83
CA THR A 150 -4.77 18.20 -3.33
C THR A 150 -4.70 17.58 -1.94
N TYR A 151 -5.62 17.93 -1.04
CA TYR A 151 -5.73 17.32 0.29
C TYR A 151 -6.08 15.83 0.23
N PHE A 152 -6.99 15.43 -0.65
CA PHE A 152 -7.32 14.03 -0.82
C PHE A 152 -6.12 13.21 -1.32
N PHE A 153 -5.39 13.73 -2.30
CA PHE A 153 -4.21 13.05 -2.82
C PHE A 153 -3.01 13.11 -1.86
N SER A 154 -2.87 14.14 -1.03
CA SER A 154 -1.84 14.19 0.01
C SER A 154 -2.05 13.10 1.05
N ARG A 155 -3.29 12.75 1.36
CA ARG A 155 -3.62 11.61 2.24
C ARG A 155 -3.17 10.28 1.64
N SER A 156 -3.34 10.11 0.32
CA SER A 156 -2.84 8.92 -0.38
C SER A 156 -1.33 8.81 -0.26
N LYS A 157 -0.61 9.90 -0.57
CA LYS A 157 0.85 9.95 -0.47
C LYS A 157 1.37 9.64 0.95
N ARG A 158 0.70 10.14 1.99
CA ARG A 158 1.05 9.86 3.39
C ARG A 158 0.95 8.36 3.75
N SER A 159 0.09 7.60 3.09
CA SER A 159 0.02 6.14 3.27
C SER A 159 1.27 5.47 2.70
N ASP A 160 1.69 5.87 1.50
CA ASP A 160 2.86 5.31 0.81
C ASP A 160 4.15 5.61 1.57
N ASP A 161 4.30 6.84 2.08
CA ASP A 161 5.47 7.24 2.89
C ASP A 161 5.55 6.41 4.19
N GLN A 162 4.42 6.09 4.81
CA GLN A 162 4.38 5.23 6.00
C GLN A 162 4.76 3.79 5.67
N VAL A 163 4.23 3.22 4.59
CA VAL A 163 4.60 1.87 4.13
C VAL A 163 6.10 1.81 3.83
N ALA A 164 6.65 2.80 3.12
CA ALA A 164 8.08 2.87 2.83
C ALA A 164 8.94 2.92 4.11
N LYS A 165 8.49 3.67 5.12
CA LYS A 165 9.16 3.69 6.43
C LYS A 165 9.15 2.31 7.09
N TYR A 166 8.00 1.64 7.14
CA TYR A 166 7.91 0.29 7.71
C TYR A 166 8.78 -0.72 6.96
N ILE A 167 8.86 -0.64 5.63
CA ILE A 167 9.76 -1.47 4.82
C ILE A 167 11.21 -1.21 5.24
N SER A 168 11.61 0.05 5.36
CA SER A 168 12.97 0.41 5.81
C SER A 168 13.27 -0.09 7.24
N ASP A 169 12.28 -0.13 8.13
CA ASP A 169 12.43 -0.67 9.49
C ASP A 169 12.59 -2.22 9.47
N ILE A 170 11.92 -2.93 8.54
CA ILE A 170 12.06 -4.39 8.38
C ILE A 170 13.42 -4.75 7.76
N GLU A 171 13.92 -3.95 6.83
CA GLU A 171 15.21 -4.17 6.17
C GLU A 171 16.39 -3.76 7.05
N SER A 172 16.24 -2.71 7.87
CA SER A 172 17.29 -2.21 8.77
C SER A 172 17.39 -2.98 10.07
N LYS A 173 16.39 -3.79 10.46
CA LYS A 173 16.58 -4.77 11.53
C LYS A 173 17.71 -5.70 11.09
N PRO A 174 18.88 -5.68 11.76
CA PRO A 174 19.93 -6.61 11.42
C PRO A 174 19.33 -7.99 11.59
N VAL A 175 19.33 -8.77 10.51
CA VAL A 175 19.22 -10.22 10.61
C VAL A 175 20.42 -10.59 11.47
N LYS A 176 20.20 -10.69 12.78
CA LYS A 176 21.18 -11.31 13.66
C LYS A 176 21.43 -12.66 13.00
N PRO A 177 22.68 -12.95 12.58
CA PRO A 177 23.03 -14.31 12.24
C PRO A 177 22.48 -15.18 13.37
N ILE A 178 21.75 -16.24 13.01
CA ILE A 178 21.32 -17.23 13.98
C ILE A 178 22.60 -17.95 14.42
N THR A 179 23.35 -17.30 15.30
CA THR A 179 24.56 -17.81 15.91
C THR A 179 24.66 -17.15 17.28
N GLU A 180 24.50 -17.99 18.31
CA GLU A 180 24.85 -17.75 19.71
C GLU A 180 23.88 -16.96 20.58
N SER A 181 22.81 -17.65 21.00
CA SER A 181 22.51 -17.74 22.43
C SER A 181 21.98 -19.13 22.80
N LYS A 182 22.94 -19.99 23.20
CA LYS A 182 22.85 -21.07 24.19
C LYS A 182 22.06 -22.35 23.84
N GLU A 183 22.86 -23.37 23.56
CA GLU A 183 22.64 -24.82 23.64
C GLU A 183 21.35 -25.33 24.29
N GLU A 184 20.49 -25.92 23.46
CA GLU A 184 19.85 -27.21 23.79
C GLU A 184 19.91 -28.09 22.53
N LYS A 185 20.76 -29.12 22.59
CA LYS A 185 20.88 -30.12 21.53
C LYS A 185 19.55 -30.84 21.38
N THR A 186 18.88 -30.66 20.24
CA THR A 186 18.04 -31.74 19.71
C THR A 186 18.37 -31.94 18.24
N GLU A 187 18.80 -33.17 17.98
CA GLU A 187 19.25 -33.78 16.75
C GLU A 187 18.30 -33.48 15.58
N PHE A 188 18.85 -32.94 14.50
CA PHE A 188 18.11 -32.69 13.26
C PHE A 188 17.86 -34.04 12.57
N GLU A 189 16.87 -34.78 13.05
CA GLU A 189 16.41 -36.01 12.40
C GLU A 189 15.78 -35.66 11.04
N ALA A 190 16.34 -36.20 9.96
CA ALA A 190 15.74 -36.11 8.64
C ALA A 190 14.38 -36.83 8.64
N LYS A 191 13.30 -36.03 8.72
CA LYS A 191 11.91 -36.49 8.69
C LYS A 191 11.64 -37.25 7.39
N LYS A 192 11.24 -38.51 7.50
CA LYS A 192 10.72 -39.31 6.37
C LYS A 192 9.22 -39.05 6.22
N TYR A 193 8.68 -39.19 5.01
CA TYR A 193 7.25 -39.04 4.76
C TYR A 193 6.64 -40.39 4.39
N CYS A 194 5.43 -40.66 4.86
CA CYS A 194 4.70 -41.89 4.53
C CYS A 194 4.29 -41.88 3.06
N SER A 195 4.64 -42.93 2.32
CA SER A 195 4.26 -43.09 0.90
C SER A 195 2.77 -43.34 0.67
N SER A 196 2.03 -43.77 1.71
CA SER A 196 0.59 -44.05 1.60
C SER A 196 -0.30 -42.84 1.93
N CYS A 197 0.08 -41.99 2.89
CA CYS A 197 -0.76 -40.86 3.33
C CYS A 197 -0.06 -39.49 3.33
N GLY A 198 1.25 -39.44 3.09
CA GLY A 198 2.03 -38.20 3.03
C GLY A 198 2.40 -37.59 4.38
N SER A 199 2.00 -38.18 5.52
CA SER A 199 2.33 -37.65 6.84
C SER A 199 3.81 -37.77 7.17
N SER A 200 4.38 -36.81 7.92
CA SER A 200 5.74 -36.93 8.44
C SER A 200 5.85 -38.05 9.48
N VAL A 201 6.86 -38.90 9.34
CA VAL A 201 7.11 -40.06 10.19
C VAL A 201 8.51 -39.93 10.83
N PRO A 202 8.65 -40.18 12.15
CA PRO A 202 9.94 -40.15 12.84
C PRO A 202 10.89 -41.26 12.34
N GLN A 203 12.20 -41.04 12.43
CA GLN A 203 13.18 -42.03 11.98
C GLN A 203 13.10 -43.30 12.85
N GLY A 204 13.01 -44.46 12.20
CA GLY A 204 12.93 -45.76 12.89
C GLY A 204 11.51 -46.31 13.12
N ALA A 205 10.45 -45.58 12.75
CA ALA A 205 9.09 -46.11 12.79
C ALA A 205 8.89 -47.22 11.74
N LYS A 206 8.46 -48.41 12.19
CA LYS A 206 8.13 -49.55 11.30
C LYS A 206 6.76 -49.41 10.64
N PHE A 207 5.88 -48.59 11.22
CA PHE A 207 4.52 -48.34 10.76
C PHE A 207 4.16 -46.87 10.94
N CYS A 208 3.31 -46.36 10.06
CA CYS A 208 2.79 -45.00 10.11
C CYS A 208 1.85 -44.84 11.32
N PRO A 209 2.08 -43.86 12.21
CA PRO A 209 1.16 -43.61 13.32
C PRO A 209 -0.19 -43.03 12.87
N ILE A 210 -0.29 -42.49 11.65
CA ILE A 210 -1.51 -41.88 11.14
C ILE A 210 -2.39 -42.90 10.39
N CYS A 211 -1.80 -43.72 9.52
CA CYS A 211 -2.57 -44.62 8.67
C CYS A 211 -2.29 -46.12 8.88
N GLY A 212 -1.36 -46.48 9.76
CA GLY A 212 -0.98 -47.88 10.04
C GLY A 212 -0.16 -48.57 8.94
N SER A 213 0.10 -47.90 7.81
CA SER A 213 0.89 -48.46 6.70
C SER A 213 2.35 -48.66 7.07
N LYS A 214 2.98 -49.74 6.58
CA LYS A 214 4.41 -50.03 6.79
C LYS A 214 5.28 -48.99 6.05
N ILE A 215 6.32 -48.47 6.73
CA ILE A 215 7.24 -47.40 6.25
C ILE A 215 8.60 -47.98 5.86
#